data_AF-A0A7Z9ZZ79-F1
#
_entry.id   AF-A0A7Z9ZZ79-F1
#
_cell.length_a   1.000
_cell.length_b   1.000
_cell.length_c   1.000
_cell.angle_alpha   90.00
_cell.angle_beta   90.00
_cell.angle_gamma   90.00
#
_symmetry.space_group_name_H-M   'P 1'
#
loop_
_entity.id
_entity.type
_entity.pdbx_description
1 polymer ?
#
loop_
_entity_poly.entity_id
_entity_poly.type
_entity_poly.pdbx_seq_one_letter_code
_entity_poly.pdbx_strand_id
1 'polypeptide(L)'
;LMREHKYREGLMTYGRGLKPSNTLHHYLTMKVTEELLLQGRQKEVLEDFYSILVHTGSTHEGFEGADWRARDYGENYPPHGWFAAKFCALLRNMLVREWMGEVHLFSVLSPAWLVPGGRIEVVGAPTDYGRVTVVADVLPDGLDISLEADLWGMPRAFVVHTPWFVKVKGAEADGRPVRPEPARGQGEVLRVPPSTKRVRIWWQWVEHVPMSYERAVESYKRYYREVFEDYVKLGEEPEPLWRERKIPMTREERKATWRLIQKRTGIAFMKRAVASSHEPGHPPEMAVDGLVDRSSYWGASPYPQWWMVDLGEVRRIDRIRVVTYWDGARFYRYRVYISKDGRKWRLVADMSRNQRRSTPEGFWHAFPPVEARFVKVEMLYNSANPGVHLVEVMVFPSWGSRPARPPGRSRVVWRAREQAGAGPINVPSWNFVGAERIVIEGRFLKGGGKKVRLKFVAGRERPIVVGNVSIARVDPESPCDVLEGSIVKLTFDGGAPFTEVPAGGEKWTDWAEFDLKPGEDYAVTFYVAQRGSTVLWPSGKVKRFESAHPGAVETAKWSEIPHAKTYNLYFVSEIEAGE
;
A
#
# COMPACT_ATOMS: atom_id res chain seq x y z
N LEU A 1 -20.43 -16.00 34.73
CA LEU A 1 -19.64 -17.25 34.94
C LEU A 1 -18.61 -17.52 33.83
N MET A 2 -18.97 -17.96 32.62
CA MET A 2 -17.95 -18.31 31.60
C MET A 2 -17.11 -17.09 31.15
N ARG A 3 -17.71 -15.95 30.83
CA ARG A 3 -16.95 -14.71 30.49
C ARG A 3 -15.99 -14.28 31.60
N GLU A 4 -16.44 -14.28 32.84
CA GLU A 4 -15.65 -13.82 33.99
C GLU A 4 -14.43 -14.72 34.27
N HIS A 5 -14.54 -16.03 34.05
CA HIS A 5 -13.52 -16.99 34.47
C HIS A 5 -12.74 -17.63 33.32
N LYS A 6 -13.29 -17.64 32.10
CA LYS A 6 -12.71 -18.34 30.94
C LYS A 6 -12.25 -17.44 29.82
N TYR A 7 -12.32 -16.12 29.98
CA TYR A 7 -11.86 -15.21 28.94
C TYR A 7 -10.51 -14.59 29.26
N ARG A 8 -9.72 -14.35 28.21
CA ARG A 8 -8.51 -13.54 28.20
C ARG A 8 -8.53 -12.72 26.91
N GLU A 9 -8.26 -11.43 27.01
CA GLU A 9 -8.25 -10.51 25.86
C GLU A 9 -9.56 -10.51 25.04
N GLY A 10 -10.70 -10.81 25.68
CA GLY A 10 -11.99 -10.91 25.00
C GLY A 10 -12.21 -12.21 24.22
N LEU A 11 -11.31 -13.19 24.31
CA LEU A 11 -11.48 -14.53 23.75
C LEU A 11 -11.61 -15.59 24.85
N MET A 12 -12.38 -16.64 24.59
CA MET A 12 -12.38 -17.83 25.43
C MET A 12 -11.02 -18.51 25.47
N THR A 13 -10.72 -19.14 26.61
CA THR A 13 -9.53 -19.95 26.84
C THR A 13 -9.87 -21.44 26.92
N TYR A 14 -8.94 -22.29 26.47
CA TYR A 14 -9.09 -23.75 26.45
C TYR A 14 -8.53 -24.42 27.71
N GLY A 15 -9.33 -24.58 28.77
CA GLY A 15 -8.86 -25.14 30.05
C GLY A 15 -9.86 -26.08 30.75
N ARG A 16 -9.38 -26.87 31.73
CA ARG A 16 -10.19 -27.86 32.45
C ARG A 16 -11.13 -27.21 33.50
N GLY A 17 -12.40 -27.63 33.56
CA GLY A 17 -13.37 -27.11 34.52
C GLY A 17 -13.59 -25.60 34.38
N LEU A 18 -13.61 -24.84 35.49
CA LEU A 18 -13.68 -23.36 35.47
C LEU A 18 -12.29 -22.66 35.45
N LYS A 19 -11.18 -23.40 35.39
CA LYS A 19 -9.82 -22.80 35.36
C LYS A 19 -9.40 -22.43 33.93
N PRO A 20 -9.09 -21.16 33.61
CA PRO A 20 -8.61 -20.77 32.28
C PRO A 20 -7.21 -21.34 32.02
N SER A 21 -6.90 -21.64 30.76
CA SER A 21 -5.52 -21.93 30.33
C SER A 21 -4.88 -20.68 29.73
N ASN A 22 -3.61 -20.80 29.34
CA ASN A 22 -2.94 -19.77 28.55
C ASN A 22 -3.30 -19.80 27.06
N THR A 23 -4.18 -20.69 26.62
CA THR A 23 -4.51 -20.86 25.21
C THR A 23 -5.81 -20.12 24.90
N LEU A 24 -5.74 -18.98 24.19
CA LEU A 24 -6.91 -18.37 23.53
C LEU A 24 -7.46 -19.35 22.52
N HIS A 25 -8.77 -19.40 22.32
CA HIS A 25 -9.39 -20.35 21.41
C HIS A 25 -10.58 -19.75 20.66
N HIS A 26 -10.41 -19.44 19.38
CA HIS A 26 -11.43 -18.76 18.57
C HIS A 26 -12.72 -19.57 18.40
N TYR A 27 -12.64 -20.89 18.19
CA TYR A 27 -13.85 -21.68 17.97
C TYR A 27 -14.73 -21.73 19.20
N LEU A 28 -14.13 -21.80 20.39
CA LEU A 28 -14.87 -21.74 21.64
C LEU A 28 -15.49 -20.37 21.83
N THR A 29 -14.74 -19.29 21.54
CA THR A 29 -15.30 -17.93 21.58
C THR A 29 -16.52 -17.85 20.69
N MET A 30 -16.40 -18.18 19.39
CA MET A 30 -17.52 -18.09 18.45
C MET A 30 -18.71 -18.98 18.85
N LYS A 31 -18.48 -20.18 19.38
CA LYS A 31 -19.57 -21.03 19.90
C LYS A 31 -20.32 -20.35 21.04
N VAL A 32 -19.61 -19.72 21.97
CA VAL A 32 -20.26 -18.97 23.06
C VAL A 32 -20.94 -17.72 22.52
N THR A 33 -20.33 -17.03 21.55
CA THR A 33 -20.92 -15.85 20.92
C THR A 33 -22.24 -16.18 20.21
N GLU A 34 -22.35 -17.33 19.54
CA GLU A 34 -23.61 -17.82 18.96
C GLU A 34 -24.68 -18.08 20.03
N GLU A 35 -24.32 -18.65 21.19
CA GLU A 35 -25.26 -18.81 22.31
C GLU A 35 -25.73 -17.46 22.87
N LEU A 36 -24.81 -16.48 22.99
CA LEU A 36 -25.16 -15.11 23.39
C LEU A 36 -26.11 -14.45 22.38
N LEU A 37 -25.90 -14.71 21.09
CA LEU A 37 -26.76 -14.25 20.01
C LEU A 37 -28.18 -14.81 20.14
N LEU A 38 -28.33 -16.11 20.43
CA LEU A 38 -29.62 -16.75 20.67
C LEU A 38 -30.33 -16.24 21.94
N GLN A 39 -29.57 -15.77 22.91
CA GLN A 39 -30.08 -15.12 24.13
C GLN A 39 -30.45 -13.64 23.91
N GLY A 40 -30.12 -13.06 22.75
CA GLY A 40 -30.34 -11.63 22.47
C GLY A 40 -29.39 -10.71 23.24
N ARG A 41 -28.22 -11.20 23.67
CA ARG A 41 -27.20 -10.41 24.39
C ARG A 41 -26.30 -9.68 23.40
N GLN A 42 -26.90 -8.71 22.71
CA GLN A 42 -26.30 -8.05 21.54
C GLN A 42 -24.96 -7.38 21.85
N LYS A 43 -24.85 -6.69 23.00
CA LYS A 43 -23.61 -6.00 23.39
C LYS A 43 -22.46 -6.98 23.53
N GLU A 44 -22.66 -8.07 24.27
CA GLU A 44 -21.64 -9.08 24.51
C GLU A 44 -21.25 -9.84 23.24
N VAL A 45 -22.20 -10.04 22.32
CA VAL A 45 -21.91 -10.58 20.98
C VAL A 45 -20.96 -9.65 20.22
N LEU A 46 -21.25 -8.35 20.21
CA LEU A 46 -20.44 -7.39 19.47
C LEU A 46 -19.05 -7.22 20.09
N GLU A 47 -18.94 -7.28 21.43
CA GLU A 47 -17.65 -7.30 22.13
C GLU A 47 -16.79 -8.51 21.72
N ASP A 48 -17.39 -9.70 21.65
CA ASP A 48 -16.67 -10.91 21.20
C ASP A 48 -16.29 -10.82 19.73
N PHE A 49 -17.22 -10.36 18.88
CA PHE A 49 -17.00 -10.19 17.46
C PHE A 49 -15.79 -9.28 17.19
N TYR A 50 -15.71 -8.14 17.88
CA TYR A 50 -14.56 -7.26 17.77
C TYR A 50 -13.29 -7.84 18.39
N SER A 51 -13.39 -8.57 19.50
CA SER A 51 -12.23 -9.24 20.09
C SER A 51 -11.65 -10.31 19.15
N ILE A 52 -12.51 -11.06 18.46
CA ILE A 52 -12.10 -12.02 17.42
C ILE A 52 -11.34 -11.31 16.30
N LEU A 53 -11.90 -10.20 15.78
CA LEU A 53 -11.25 -9.43 14.71
C LEU A 53 -9.90 -8.84 15.12
N VAL A 54 -9.77 -8.36 16.36
CA VAL A 54 -8.51 -7.82 16.91
C VAL A 54 -7.40 -8.88 16.94
N HIS A 55 -7.75 -10.16 17.08
CA HIS A 55 -6.81 -11.29 17.14
C HIS A 55 -6.58 -11.97 15.79
N THR A 56 -7.04 -11.38 14.70
CA THR A 56 -6.67 -11.82 13.35
C THR A 56 -5.33 -11.25 12.93
N GLY A 57 -4.62 -11.96 12.06
CA GLY A 57 -3.36 -11.48 11.51
C GLY A 57 -3.55 -10.42 10.40
N SER A 58 -2.44 -10.04 9.75
CA SER A 58 -2.41 -8.90 8.81
C SER A 58 -3.23 -9.11 7.53
N THR A 59 -3.65 -10.34 7.26
CA THR A 59 -4.52 -10.73 6.15
C THR A 59 -5.89 -11.21 6.64
N HIS A 60 -6.27 -10.89 7.88
CA HIS A 60 -7.47 -11.36 8.57
C HIS A 60 -7.54 -12.88 8.77
N GLU A 61 -6.40 -13.53 8.82
CA GLU A 61 -6.28 -14.95 9.16
C GLU A 61 -6.47 -15.19 10.65
N GLY A 62 -7.24 -16.21 11.02
CA GLY A 62 -7.43 -16.64 12.40
C GLY A 62 -6.86 -18.03 12.65
N PHE A 63 -6.74 -18.37 13.94
CA PHE A 63 -6.21 -19.63 14.47
C PHE A 63 -7.28 -20.44 15.23
N GLU A 64 -7.05 -21.74 15.48
CA GLU A 64 -7.83 -22.51 16.45
C GLU A 64 -7.52 -22.09 17.89
N GLY A 65 -6.29 -22.32 18.33
CA GLY A 65 -5.74 -21.91 19.62
C GLY A 65 -4.36 -21.25 19.55
N ALA A 66 -4.10 -20.29 20.45
CA ALA A 66 -2.81 -19.59 20.53
C ALA A 66 -2.45 -19.31 21.98
N ASP A 67 -1.18 -19.47 22.36
CA ASP A 67 -0.74 -19.00 23.67
C ASP A 67 -0.80 -17.47 23.71
N TRP A 68 -1.58 -16.94 24.65
CA TRP A 68 -1.85 -15.50 24.72
C TRP A 68 -0.63 -14.68 25.16
N ARG A 69 0.34 -15.29 25.86
CA ARG A 69 1.56 -14.62 26.31
C ARG A 69 2.63 -14.67 25.23
N ALA A 70 2.95 -15.88 24.76
CA ALA A 70 4.03 -16.09 23.80
C ALA A 70 3.64 -15.73 22.37
N ARG A 71 2.33 -15.67 22.06
CA ARG A 71 1.79 -15.68 20.69
C ARG A 71 2.33 -16.85 19.87
N ASP A 72 2.70 -17.93 20.56
CA ASP A 72 3.10 -19.17 19.94
C ASP A 72 1.85 -19.95 19.57
N TYR A 73 1.78 -20.31 18.29
CA TYR A 73 0.69 -21.08 17.72
C TYR A 73 0.99 -22.59 17.76
N GLY A 74 2.20 -23.00 18.18
CA GLY A 74 2.65 -24.39 18.11
C GLY A 74 2.54 -24.89 16.67
N GLU A 75 1.91 -26.05 16.47
CA GLU A 75 1.61 -26.60 15.14
C GLU A 75 0.31 -26.07 14.52
N ASN A 76 -0.41 -25.16 15.21
CA ASN A 76 -1.69 -24.62 14.79
C ASN A 76 -1.54 -23.29 14.03
N TYR A 77 -0.78 -23.31 12.94
CA TYR A 77 -0.50 -22.11 12.15
C TYR A 77 -1.74 -21.58 11.41
N PRO A 78 -2.01 -20.26 11.42
CA PRO A 78 -3.00 -19.66 10.56
C PRO A 78 -2.52 -19.64 9.08
N PRO A 79 -3.42 -19.62 8.07
CA PRO A 79 -4.87 -19.51 8.20
C PRO A 79 -5.55 -20.85 8.49
N HIS A 80 -6.55 -20.83 9.38
CA HIS A 80 -7.34 -22.01 9.67
C HIS A 80 -8.72 -21.99 8.99
N GLY A 81 -9.05 -23.01 8.20
CA GLY A 81 -10.31 -23.09 7.45
C GLY A 81 -11.58 -23.05 8.34
N TRP A 82 -11.58 -23.80 9.45
CA TRP A 82 -12.68 -23.75 10.44
C TRP A 82 -12.88 -22.38 11.10
N PHE A 83 -11.82 -21.57 11.25
CA PHE A 83 -11.98 -20.19 11.71
C PHE A 83 -12.80 -19.41 10.70
N ALA A 84 -12.40 -19.43 9.42
CA ALA A 84 -13.08 -18.70 8.36
C ALA A 84 -14.56 -19.11 8.26
N ALA A 85 -14.84 -20.42 8.25
CA ALA A 85 -16.20 -20.94 8.19
C ALA A 85 -17.07 -20.47 9.38
N LYS A 86 -16.53 -20.54 10.60
CA LYS A 86 -17.25 -20.11 11.81
C LYS A 86 -17.44 -18.61 11.88
N PHE A 87 -16.45 -17.83 11.46
CA PHE A 87 -16.55 -16.37 11.43
C PHE A 87 -17.61 -15.91 10.43
N CYS A 88 -17.61 -16.48 9.22
CA CYS A 88 -18.65 -16.22 8.22
C CYS A 88 -20.03 -16.64 8.73
N ALA A 89 -20.15 -17.78 9.42
CA ALA A 89 -21.41 -18.23 10.02
C ALA A 89 -21.90 -17.26 11.11
N LEU A 90 -21.01 -16.82 12.01
CA LEU A 90 -21.35 -15.86 13.06
C LEU A 90 -21.80 -14.52 12.48
N LEU A 91 -21.03 -13.94 11.55
CA LEU A 91 -21.38 -12.67 10.91
C LEU A 91 -22.71 -12.79 10.16
N ARG A 92 -22.89 -13.90 9.42
CA ARG A 92 -24.18 -14.21 8.79
C ARG A 92 -25.28 -14.22 9.85
N ASN A 93 -25.11 -14.97 10.94
CA ASN A 93 -26.17 -15.16 11.92
C ASN A 93 -26.52 -13.87 12.70
N MET A 94 -25.55 -12.96 12.86
CA MET A 94 -25.80 -11.61 13.37
C MET A 94 -26.77 -10.83 12.47
N LEU A 95 -26.77 -11.07 11.16
CA LEU A 95 -27.55 -10.32 10.17
C LEU A 95 -28.80 -11.07 9.69
N VAL A 96 -28.72 -12.37 9.40
CA VAL A 96 -29.81 -13.24 8.95
C VAL A 96 -29.61 -14.64 9.53
N ARG A 97 -30.56 -15.12 10.34
CA ARG A 97 -30.53 -16.47 10.92
C ARG A 97 -31.92 -17.06 11.11
N GLU A 98 -31.97 -18.38 11.23
CA GLU A 98 -33.17 -19.15 11.48
C GLU A 98 -33.22 -19.56 12.96
N TRP A 99 -34.39 -19.49 13.58
CA TRP A 99 -34.58 -20.01 14.93
C TRP A 99 -36.06 -20.28 15.22
N MET A 100 -36.37 -21.47 15.75
CA MET A 100 -37.72 -21.85 16.18
C MET A 100 -38.83 -21.54 15.16
N GLY A 101 -38.60 -21.80 13.88
CA GLY A 101 -39.62 -21.55 12.85
C GLY A 101 -39.62 -20.14 12.26
N GLU A 102 -38.70 -19.26 12.67
CA GLU A 102 -38.66 -17.84 12.29
C GLU A 102 -37.36 -17.51 11.56
N VAL A 103 -37.39 -16.46 10.73
CA VAL A 103 -36.17 -15.84 10.18
C VAL A 103 -35.94 -14.52 10.90
N HIS A 104 -34.83 -14.43 11.62
CA HIS A 104 -34.39 -13.25 12.35
C HIS A 104 -33.45 -12.41 11.50
N LEU A 105 -33.76 -11.12 11.43
CA LEU A 105 -33.04 -10.12 10.66
C LEU A 105 -32.38 -9.12 11.61
N PHE A 106 -31.13 -8.78 11.34
CA PHE A 106 -30.33 -7.82 12.08
C PHE A 106 -30.26 -8.07 13.59
N SER A 107 -30.13 -9.34 14.00
CA SER A 107 -30.04 -9.75 15.41
C SER A 107 -29.01 -8.95 16.21
N VAL A 108 -27.89 -8.55 15.60
CA VAL A 108 -26.92 -7.63 16.18
C VAL A 108 -26.39 -6.69 15.11
N LEU A 109 -26.46 -5.39 15.38
CA LEU A 109 -25.84 -4.34 14.57
C LEU A 109 -24.85 -3.54 15.41
N SER A 110 -23.72 -3.16 14.81
CA SER A 110 -22.79 -2.25 15.45
C SER A 110 -23.25 -0.78 15.32
N PRO A 111 -23.05 0.06 16.36
CA PRO A 111 -23.19 1.50 16.22
C PRO A 111 -22.37 2.08 15.06
N ALA A 112 -21.17 1.54 14.82
CA ALA A 112 -20.28 1.97 13.74
C ALA A 112 -20.82 1.68 12.34
N TRP A 113 -21.78 0.77 12.19
CA TRP A 113 -22.42 0.45 10.90
C TRP A 113 -23.61 1.37 10.61
N LEU A 114 -24.13 2.07 11.63
CA LEU A 114 -25.31 2.91 11.56
C LEU A 114 -24.97 4.39 11.31
N VAL A 115 -24.11 4.63 10.32
CA VAL A 115 -23.81 5.99 9.84
C VAL A 115 -24.91 6.44 8.88
N PRO A 116 -25.58 7.60 9.10
CA PRO A 116 -26.64 8.08 8.20
C PRO A 116 -26.18 8.19 6.75
N GLY A 117 -26.99 7.69 5.82
CA GLY A 117 -26.65 7.54 4.40
C GLY A 117 -25.83 6.27 4.08
N GLY A 118 -25.45 5.50 5.10
CA GLY A 118 -24.87 4.17 4.96
C GLY A 118 -25.91 3.11 4.59
N ARG A 119 -25.42 1.92 4.24
CA ARG A 119 -26.25 0.78 3.84
C ARG A 119 -25.67 -0.51 4.42
N ILE A 120 -26.55 -1.38 4.90
CA ILE A 120 -26.23 -2.75 5.34
C ILE A 120 -27.03 -3.70 4.45
N GLU A 121 -26.37 -4.66 3.82
CA GLU A 121 -26.98 -5.52 2.81
C GLU A 121 -26.52 -6.97 2.95
N VAL A 122 -27.49 -7.88 2.89
CA VAL A 122 -27.27 -9.32 2.77
C VAL A 122 -28.08 -9.80 1.58
N VAL A 123 -27.40 -10.30 0.54
CA VAL A 123 -28.05 -10.70 -0.72
C VAL A 123 -28.17 -12.21 -0.81
N GLY A 124 -29.39 -12.71 -1.07
CA GLY A 124 -29.65 -14.11 -1.40
C GLY A 124 -29.19 -15.10 -0.33
N ALA A 125 -29.22 -14.70 0.95
CA ALA A 125 -28.84 -15.53 2.08
C ALA A 125 -29.68 -16.82 2.07
N PRO A 126 -29.06 -18.01 1.95
CA PRO A 126 -29.81 -19.27 1.98
C PRO A 126 -30.34 -19.50 3.40
N THR A 127 -31.62 -19.78 3.53
CA THR A 127 -32.27 -20.14 4.80
C THR A 127 -32.97 -21.48 4.68
N ASP A 128 -33.40 -22.05 5.81
CA ASP A 128 -34.25 -23.26 5.82
C ASP A 128 -35.54 -23.09 4.98
N TYR A 129 -35.95 -21.84 4.75
CA TYR A 129 -37.20 -21.47 4.09
C TYR A 129 -37.03 -20.99 2.64
N GLY A 130 -35.79 -20.83 2.17
CA GLY A 130 -35.49 -20.26 0.84
C GLY A 130 -34.44 -19.16 0.93
N ARG A 131 -34.29 -18.35 -0.11
CA ARG A 131 -33.30 -17.26 -0.14
C ARG A 131 -33.92 -15.95 0.33
N VAL A 132 -33.22 -15.24 1.21
CA VAL A 132 -33.63 -13.94 1.72
C VAL A 132 -32.58 -12.89 1.37
N THR A 133 -33.02 -11.82 0.73
CA THR A 133 -32.26 -10.57 0.56
C THR A 133 -32.85 -9.53 1.50
N VAL A 134 -31.99 -8.90 2.29
CA VAL A 134 -32.35 -7.80 3.17
C VAL A 134 -31.39 -6.64 2.97
N VAL A 135 -31.94 -5.45 2.73
CA VAL A 135 -31.18 -4.21 2.55
C VAL A 135 -31.72 -3.20 3.54
N ALA A 136 -30.87 -2.64 4.40
CA ALA A 136 -31.20 -1.57 5.31
C ALA A 136 -30.43 -0.30 4.93
N ASP A 137 -31.16 0.73 4.52
CA ASP A 137 -30.64 2.08 4.35
C ASP A 137 -30.72 2.81 5.69
N VAL A 138 -29.59 3.39 6.12
CA VAL A 138 -29.48 4.04 7.42
C VAL A 138 -29.94 5.48 7.34
N LEU A 139 -31.00 5.81 8.08
CA LEU A 139 -31.54 7.15 8.21
C LEU A 139 -30.95 7.86 9.45
N PRO A 140 -31.03 9.21 9.53
CA PRO A 140 -30.59 9.93 10.73
C PRO A 140 -31.27 9.47 12.03
N ASP A 141 -32.52 9.03 11.94
CA ASP A 141 -33.40 8.69 13.05
C ASP A 141 -33.99 7.28 12.93
N GLY A 142 -33.40 6.39 12.13
CA GLY A 142 -34.01 5.10 11.89
C GLY A 142 -33.37 4.22 10.82
N LEU A 143 -34.13 3.22 10.37
CA LEU A 143 -33.80 2.36 9.23
C LEU A 143 -34.96 2.30 8.25
N ASP A 144 -34.61 2.21 6.98
CA ASP A 144 -35.52 1.84 5.89
C ASP A 144 -35.06 0.52 5.31
N ILE A 145 -35.84 -0.54 5.51
CA ILE A 145 -35.46 -1.92 5.23
C ILE A 145 -36.29 -2.44 4.08
N SER A 146 -35.63 -2.89 3.01
CA SER A 146 -36.24 -3.63 1.90
C SER A 146 -35.99 -5.12 2.05
N LEU A 147 -37.02 -5.91 1.76
CA LEU A 147 -37.05 -7.36 1.92
C LEU A 147 -37.49 -8.02 0.62
N GLU A 148 -36.64 -8.91 0.12
CA GLU A 148 -36.96 -9.82 -0.97
C GLU A 148 -36.72 -11.25 -0.51
N ALA A 149 -37.67 -12.13 -0.75
CA ALA A 149 -37.57 -13.51 -0.34
C ALA A 149 -38.13 -14.42 -1.43
N ASP A 150 -37.33 -15.40 -1.83
CA ASP A 150 -37.71 -16.51 -2.71
C ASP A 150 -37.82 -17.76 -1.83
N LEU A 151 -39.03 -18.00 -1.34
CA LEU A 151 -39.30 -18.97 -0.27
C LEU A 151 -39.88 -20.26 -0.84
N TRP A 152 -39.24 -21.39 -0.56
CA TRP A 152 -39.81 -22.73 -0.79
C TRP A 152 -40.62 -23.25 0.42
N GLY A 153 -40.43 -22.66 1.59
CA GLY A 153 -41.18 -22.95 2.81
C GLY A 153 -41.55 -21.64 3.52
N MET A 154 -42.67 -21.62 4.24
CA MET A 154 -43.12 -20.39 4.92
C MET A 154 -42.64 -20.37 6.39
N PRO A 155 -41.77 -19.42 6.78
CA PRO A 155 -41.46 -19.22 8.19
C PRO A 155 -42.68 -18.63 8.91
N ARG A 156 -42.75 -18.77 10.23
CA ARG A 156 -43.84 -18.20 11.05
C ARG A 156 -43.88 -16.68 10.98
N ALA A 157 -42.71 -16.05 10.93
CA ALA A 157 -42.55 -14.61 10.80
C ALA A 157 -41.13 -14.26 10.37
N PHE A 158 -40.98 -13.04 9.84
CA PHE A 158 -39.71 -12.33 9.87
C PHE A 158 -39.64 -11.50 11.14
N VAL A 159 -38.51 -11.58 11.84
CA VAL A 159 -38.29 -10.91 13.14
C VAL A 159 -37.14 -9.93 12.98
N VAL A 160 -37.46 -8.65 12.83
CA VAL A 160 -36.47 -7.58 12.71
C VAL A 160 -36.08 -7.13 14.11
N HIS A 161 -34.82 -7.32 14.49
CA HIS A 161 -34.29 -6.86 15.78
C HIS A 161 -33.83 -5.42 15.69
N THR A 162 -33.98 -4.68 16.79
CA THR A 162 -33.43 -3.33 16.93
C THR A 162 -32.25 -3.33 17.89
N PRO A 163 -31.24 -2.46 17.66
CA PRO A 163 -30.09 -2.38 18.54
C PRO A 163 -30.45 -2.00 19.98
N TRP A 164 -29.70 -2.50 20.96
CA TRP A 164 -29.95 -2.20 22.38
C TRP A 164 -29.73 -0.72 22.75
N PHE A 165 -28.93 -0.01 21.96
CA PHE A 165 -28.56 1.39 22.17
C PHE A 165 -29.53 2.38 21.51
N VAL A 166 -30.65 1.89 20.99
CA VAL A 166 -31.76 2.72 20.51
C VAL A 166 -33.07 2.34 21.17
N LYS A 167 -34.04 3.26 21.15
CA LYS A 167 -35.43 3.04 21.55
C LYS A 167 -36.35 3.30 20.38
N VAL A 168 -37.19 2.33 20.02
CA VAL A 168 -38.15 2.49 18.92
C VAL A 168 -39.23 3.50 19.31
N LYS A 169 -39.45 4.48 18.44
CA LYS A 169 -40.50 5.50 18.54
C LYS A 169 -41.73 5.15 17.71
N GLY A 170 -41.51 4.45 16.60
CA GLY A 170 -42.55 3.94 15.74
C GLY A 170 -41.96 2.98 14.72
N ALA A 171 -42.80 2.15 14.12
CA ALA A 171 -42.42 1.31 13.00
C ALA A 171 -43.63 1.01 12.12
N GLU A 172 -43.37 0.76 10.85
CA GLU A 172 -44.36 0.29 9.88
C GLU A 172 -43.80 -0.84 9.02
N ALA A 173 -44.67 -1.72 8.55
CA ALA A 173 -44.39 -2.73 7.55
C ALA A 173 -45.39 -2.59 6.41
N ASP A 174 -44.90 -2.41 5.18
CA ASP A 174 -45.70 -2.13 3.98
C ASP A 174 -46.75 -1.01 4.20
N GLY A 175 -46.35 0.06 4.90
CA GLY A 175 -47.18 1.22 5.21
C GLY A 175 -48.22 1.00 6.33
N ARG A 176 -48.18 -0.15 7.02
CA ARG A 176 -49.05 -0.45 8.16
C ARG A 176 -48.28 -0.36 9.48
N PRO A 177 -48.81 0.28 10.53
CA PRO A 177 -48.14 0.34 11.82
C PRO A 177 -47.82 -1.05 12.39
N VAL A 178 -46.61 -1.24 12.89
CA VAL A 178 -46.17 -2.45 13.59
C VAL A 178 -45.71 -2.06 14.98
N ARG A 179 -46.20 -2.78 15.99
CA ARG A 179 -45.84 -2.51 17.38
C ARG A 179 -44.51 -3.21 17.71
N PRO A 180 -43.51 -2.49 18.25
CA PRO A 180 -42.31 -3.11 18.80
C PRO A 180 -42.65 -3.91 20.06
N GLU A 181 -42.03 -5.07 20.18
CA GLU A 181 -42.12 -5.95 21.33
C GLU A 181 -40.74 -6.03 22.02
N PRO A 182 -40.67 -6.19 23.36
CA PRO A 182 -39.40 -6.46 24.01
C PRO A 182 -38.74 -7.73 23.43
N ALA A 183 -37.45 -7.64 23.11
CA ALA A 183 -36.68 -8.81 22.73
C ALA A 183 -36.49 -9.75 23.93
N ARG A 184 -36.13 -11.02 23.68
CA ARG A 184 -35.78 -11.98 24.74
C ARG A 184 -34.63 -11.49 25.64
N GLY A 185 -33.70 -10.74 25.05
CA GLY A 185 -32.55 -10.15 25.73
C GLY A 185 -32.60 -8.64 25.65
N GLN A 186 -31.65 -8.06 24.94
CA GLN A 186 -31.51 -6.63 24.76
C GLN A 186 -32.21 -6.17 23.46
N GLY A 187 -32.71 -4.93 23.47
CA GLY A 187 -33.38 -4.32 22.32
C GLY A 187 -34.88 -4.66 22.21
N GLU A 188 -35.46 -4.32 21.07
CA GLU A 188 -36.85 -4.59 20.72
C GLU A 188 -36.89 -5.40 19.41
N VAL A 189 -38.03 -6.03 19.13
CA VAL A 189 -38.26 -6.76 17.88
C VAL A 189 -39.56 -6.33 17.21
N LEU A 190 -39.56 -6.36 15.88
CA LEU A 190 -40.74 -6.22 15.05
C LEU A 190 -41.00 -7.56 14.38
N ARG A 191 -42.16 -8.15 14.65
CA ARG A 191 -42.61 -9.39 14.00
C ARG A 191 -43.51 -9.02 12.83
N VAL A 192 -43.07 -9.37 11.62
CA VAL A 192 -43.78 -9.03 10.38
C VAL A 192 -44.06 -10.29 9.56
N PRO A 193 -45.14 -10.32 8.75
CA PRO A 193 -45.42 -11.46 7.87
C PRO A 193 -44.27 -11.76 6.91
N PRO A 194 -44.02 -13.02 6.52
CA PRO A 194 -42.97 -13.37 5.54
C PRO A 194 -43.18 -12.74 4.15
N SER A 195 -44.40 -12.27 3.85
CA SER A 195 -44.72 -11.55 2.61
C SER A 195 -44.27 -10.08 2.61
N THR A 196 -43.80 -9.56 3.75
CA THR A 196 -43.44 -8.15 3.92
C THR A 196 -42.34 -7.75 2.95
N LYS A 197 -42.49 -6.60 2.29
CA LYS A 197 -41.50 -6.08 1.33
C LYS A 197 -40.70 -4.92 1.86
N ARG A 198 -41.26 -4.14 2.78
CA ARG A 198 -40.57 -3.00 3.36
C ARG A 198 -40.91 -2.85 4.84
N VAL A 199 -39.91 -2.55 5.66
CA VAL A 199 -40.05 -2.21 7.08
C VAL A 199 -39.35 -0.89 7.32
N ARG A 200 -40.05 0.09 7.88
CA ARG A 200 -39.45 1.37 8.29
C ARG A 200 -39.53 1.50 9.80
N ILE A 201 -38.41 1.88 10.40
CA ILE A 201 -38.26 1.98 11.86
C ILE A 201 -37.78 3.39 12.17
N TRP A 202 -38.46 4.07 13.09
CA TRP A 202 -38.01 5.33 13.68
C TRP A 202 -37.61 5.09 15.11
N TRP A 203 -36.46 5.62 15.52
CA TRP A 203 -35.89 5.41 16.83
C TRP A 203 -35.26 6.68 17.40
N GLN A 204 -34.88 6.59 18.67
CA GLN A 204 -34.03 7.55 19.34
C GLN A 204 -32.84 6.82 19.94
N TRP A 205 -31.63 7.35 19.80
CA TRP A 205 -30.47 6.83 20.51
C TRP A 205 -30.66 7.00 22.02
N VAL A 206 -30.56 5.91 22.78
CA VAL A 206 -30.66 5.94 24.25
C VAL A 206 -29.31 6.11 24.93
N GLU A 207 -28.24 5.72 24.24
CA GLU A 207 -26.88 5.83 24.74
C GLU A 207 -25.94 6.07 23.55
N HIS A 208 -24.99 6.98 23.69
CA HIS A 208 -23.87 7.03 22.77
C HIS A 208 -22.91 5.89 23.12
N VAL A 209 -23.02 4.77 22.39
CA VAL A 209 -22.18 3.59 22.61
C VAL A 209 -20.99 3.65 21.66
N PRO A 210 -19.78 3.98 22.15
CA PRO A 210 -18.66 4.18 21.26
C PRO A 210 -17.95 2.85 20.98
N MET A 211 -18.66 1.92 20.36
CA MET A 211 -18.14 0.62 19.96
C MET A 211 -17.86 0.61 18.46
N SER A 212 -16.60 0.38 18.10
CA SER A 212 -16.16 0.13 16.73
C SER A 212 -14.95 -0.82 16.77
N TYR A 213 -14.61 -1.40 15.61
CA TYR A 213 -13.40 -2.20 15.48
C TYR A 213 -12.14 -1.39 15.81
N GLU A 214 -12.06 -0.14 15.33
CA GLU A 214 -10.93 0.75 15.58
C GLU A 214 -10.75 1.01 17.07
N ARG A 215 -11.85 1.24 17.80
CA ARG A 215 -11.81 1.41 19.25
C ARG A 215 -11.44 0.13 19.99
N ALA A 216 -11.85 -1.04 19.50
CA ALA A 216 -11.40 -2.31 20.06
C ALA A 216 -9.87 -2.48 19.88
N VAL A 217 -9.33 -2.14 18.71
CA VAL A 217 -7.88 -2.12 18.44
C VAL A 217 -7.16 -1.12 19.34
N GLU A 218 -7.67 0.10 19.51
CA GLU A 218 -7.10 1.10 20.41
C GLU A 218 -7.09 0.63 21.87
N SER A 219 -8.18 0.02 22.31
CA SER A 219 -8.31 -0.50 23.67
C SER A 219 -7.33 -1.65 23.92
N TYR A 220 -7.19 -2.54 22.95
CA TYR A 220 -6.20 -3.62 22.97
C TYR A 220 -4.76 -3.10 23.06
N LYS A 221 -4.42 -2.11 22.22
CA LYS A 221 -3.09 -1.45 22.24
C LYS A 221 -2.82 -0.76 23.58
N ARG A 222 -3.83 -0.11 24.15
CA ARG A 222 -3.71 0.55 25.47
C ARG A 222 -3.45 -0.48 26.57
N TYR A 223 -4.26 -1.54 26.61
CA TYR A 223 -4.07 -2.63 27.58
C TYR A 223 -2.64 -3.19 27.51
N TYR A 224 -2.13 -3.48 26.31
CA TYR A 224 -0.77 -4.01 26.17
C TYR A 224 0.32 -3.00 26.48
N ARG A 225 0.08 -1.71 26.27
CA ARG A 225 0.98 -0.66 26.73
C ARG A 225 1.07 -0.65 28.25
N GLU A 226 -0.05 -0.71 28.94
CA GLU A 226 -0.08 -0.77 30.42
C GLU A 226 0.63 -2.03 30.93
N VAL A 227 0.33 -3.20 30.36
CA VAL A 227 1.02 -4.46 30.68
C VAL A 227 2.53 -4.34 30.47
N PHE A 228 2.97 -3.73 29.37
CA PHE A 228 4.38 -3.51 29.08
C PHE A 228 5.03 -2.54 30.08
N GLU A 229 4.36 -1.43 30.39
CA GLU A 229 4.86 -0.44 31.35
C GLU A 229 5.00 -1.05 32.75
N ASP A 230 4.04 -1.88 33.17
CA ASP A 230 4.11 -2.58 34.46
C ASP A 230 5.19 -3.66 34.48
N TYR A 231 5.39 -4.39 33.36
CA TYR A 231 6.50 -5.32 33.20
C TYR A 231 7.85 -4.62 33.37
N VAL A 232 8.04 -3.47 32.73
CA VAL A 232 9.27 -2.66 32.84
C VAL A 232 9.46 -2.10 34.26
N LYS A 233 8.39 -1.65 34.94
CA LYS A 233 8.46 -1.16 36.34
C LYS A 233 8.93 -2.23 37.32
N LEU A 234 8.70 -3.51 37.03
CA LEU A 234 9.16 -4.63 37.84
C LEU A 234 10.66 -4.94 37.67
N GLY A 235 11.37 -4.16 36.85
CA GLY A 235 12.81 -4.33 36.59
C GLY A 235 13.12 -5.39 35.54
N GLU A 236 12.10 -5.87 34.83
CA GLU A 236 12.25 -6.85 33.76
C GLU A 236 12.66 -6.17 32.44
N GLU A 237 13.52 -6.83 31.66
CA GLU A 237 13.95 -6.34 30.35
C GLU A 237 13.14 -7.00 29.22
N PRO A 238 12.42 -6.24 28.39
CA PRO A 238 11.67 -6.82 27.29
C PRO A 238 12.61 -7.41 26.23
N GLU A 239 12.60 -8.73 26.10
CA GLU A 239 13.24 -9.38 24.97
C GLU A 239 12.39 -9.19 23.70
N PRO A 240 12.97 -8.71 22.58
CA PRO A 240 12.23 -8.63 21.33
C PRO A 240 11.83 -10.05 20.87
N LEU A 241 10.52 -10.24 20.58
CA LEU A 241 9.91 -11.48 20.08
C LEU A 241 10.69 -12.12 18.93
N TRP A 242 11.38 -11.30 18.15
CA TRP A 242 12.33 -11.70 17.12
C TRP A 242 13.65 -10.94 17.32
N ARG A 243 14.75 -11.68 17.35
CA ARG A 243 16.08 -11.07 17.21
C ARG A 243 16.34 -10.88 15.72
N GLU A 244 16.74 -9.69 15.29
CA GLU A 244 16.99 -9.40 13.86
C GLU A 244 17.94 -10.42 13.20
N ARG A 245 18.89 -10.97 13.97
CA ARG A 245 19.78 -12.07 13.57
C ARG A 245 19.09 -13.37 13.13
N LYS A 246 17.83 -13.58 13.52
CA LYS A 246 17.02 -14.75 13.16
C LYS A 246 16.23 -14.54 11.87
N ILE A 247 16.15 -13.30 11.36
CA ILE A 247 15.50 -13.02 10.08
C ILE A 247 16.55 -13.22 8.98
N PRO A 248 16.26 -14.00 7.92
CA PRO A 248 17.23 -14.27 6.84
C PRO A 248 17.75 -13.03 6.11
N MET A 249 17.12 -11.87 6.33
CA MET A 249 17.49 -10.60 5.75
C MET A 249 17.46 -9.54 6.84
N THR A 250 18.42 -8.62 6.82
CA THR A 250 18.43 -7.39 7.62
C THR A 250 17.34 -6.41 7.16
N ARG A 251 17.00 -5.42 8.00
CA ARG A 251 16.08 -4.34 7.62
C ARG A 251 16.49 -3.61 6.34
N GLU A 252 17.78 -3.37 6.13
CA GLU A 252 18.27 -2.68 4.93
C GLU A 252 18.17 -3.55 3.69
N GLU A 253 18.44 -4.85 3.78
CA GLU A 253 18.23 -5.79 2.67
C GLU A 253 16.75 -5.90 2.28
N ARG A 254 15.84 -5.90 3.26
CA ARG A 254 14.39 -5.88 2.98
C ARG A 254 13.98 -4.58 2.28
N LYS A 255 14.48 -3.43 2.73
CA LYS A 255 14.24 -2.14 2.05
C LYS A 255 14.80 -2.13 0.62
N ALA A 256 16.01 -2.65 0.43
CA ALA A 256 16.64 -2.73 -0.89
C ALA A 256 15.84 -3.64 -1.82
N THR A 257 15.42 -4.81 -1.33
CA THR A 257 14.58 -5.77 -2.07
C THR A 257 13.24 -5.16 -2.44
N TRP A 258 12.59 -4.47 -1.50
CA TRP A 258 11.33 -3.78 -1.77
C TRP A 258 11.49 -2.68 -2.84
N ARG A 259 12.58 -1.90 -2.79
CA ARG A 259 12.90 -0.91 -3.83
C ARG A 259 13.13 -1.56 -5.20
N LEU A 260 13.78 -2.73 -5.25
CA LEU A 260 13.99 -3.49 -6.49
C LEU A 260 12.67 -3.98 -7.07
N ILE A 261 11.77 -4.50 -6.22
CA ILE A 261 10.40 -4.89 -6.62
C ILE A 261 9.67 -3.67 -7.18
N GLN A 262 9.60 -2.55 -6.45
CA GLN A 262 8.95 -1.33 -6.91
C GLN A 262 9.55 -0.75 -8.20
N LYS A 263 10.85 -0.95 -8.45
CA LYS A 263 11.49 -0.54 -9.71
C LYS A 263 10.98 -1.37 -10.89
N ARG A 264 10.66 -2.66 -10.67
CA ARG A 264 10.16 -3.59 -11.68
C ARG A 264 8.64 -3.50 -11.88
N THR A 265 7.87 -3.47 -10.79
CA THR A 265 6.40 -3.62 -10.79
C THR A 265 5.66 -2.32 -10.46
N GLY A 266 6.39 -1.25 -10.10
CA GLY A 266 5.79 0.01 -9.71
C GLY A 266 5.31 0.04 -8.26
N ILE A 267 4.81 1.20 -7.84
CA ILE A 267 4.29 1.47 -6.48
C ILE A 267 2.83 1.05 -6.30
N ALA A 268 2.16 0.62 -7.37
CA ALA A 268 0.82 0.03 -7.34
C ALA A 268 0.83 -1.46 -6.97
N PHE A 269 2.00 -2.11 -6.98
CA PHE A 269 2.16 -3.52 -6.63
C PHE A 269 1.54 -3.86 -5.27
N MET A 270 0.66 -4.87 -5.26
CA MET A 270 -0.08 -5.37 -4.10
C MET A 270 -0.91 -4.30 -3.37
N LYS A 271 -1.31 -3.24 -4.08
CA LYS A 271 -2.20 -2.20 -3.55
C LYS A 271 -3.66 -2.58 -3.75
N ARG A 272 -4.54 -2.02 -2.92
CA ARG A 272 -5.97 -2.27 -2.99
C ARG A 272 -6.52 -1.78 -4.33
N ALA A 273 -7.11 -2.70 -5.09
CA ALA A 273 -7.78 -2.42 -6.33
C ALA A 273 -9.30 -2.62 -6.19
N VAL A 274 -10.08 -1.92 -6.99
CA VAL A 274 -11.54 -2.08 -7.12
C VAL A 274 -11.93 -1.85 -8.58
N ALA A 275 -13.06 -2.41 -9.00
CA ALA A 275 -13.56 -2.28 -10.36
C ALA A 275 -15.08 -2.16 -10.39
N SER A 276 -15.65 -1.82 -11.54
CA SER A 276 -17.11 -1.84 -11.76
C SER A 276 -17.71 -3.24 -11.62
N SER A 277 -16.99 -4.26 -12.07
CA SER A 277 -17.34 -5.68 -11.96
C SER A 277 -16.10 -6.54 -12.19
N HIS A 278 -16.23 -7.85 -12.03
CA HIS A 278 -15.20 -8.80 -12.44
C HIS A 278 -15.78 -10.17 -12.83
N GLU A 279 -15.05 -10.91 -13.65
CA GLU A 279 -15.34 -12.32 -13.97
C GLU A 279 -14.95 -13.22 -12.78
N PRO A 280 -15.60 -14.39 -12.62
CA PRO A 280 -15.20 -15.37 -11.61
C PRO A 280 -13.72 -15.76 -11.78
N GLY A 281 -12.94 -15.68 -10.71
CA GLY A 281 -11.51 -16.01 -10.73
C GLY A 281 -10.58 -14.91 -11.27
N HIS A 282 -11.11 -13.78 -11.74
CA HIS A 282 -10.33 -12.67 -12.32
C HIS A 282 -10.59 -11.33 -11.59
N PRO A 283 -10.37 -11.26 -10.27
CA PRO A 283 -10.71 -10.08 -9.47
C PRO A 283 -9.75 -8.90 -9.75
N PRO A 284 -10.11 -7.67 -9.34
CA PRO A 284 -9.34 -6.46 -9.62
C PRO A 284 -7.86 -6.53 -9.20
N GLU A 285 -7.53 -7.26 -8.14
CA GLU A 285 -6.20 -7.36 -7.56
C GLU A 285 -5.19 -8.04 -8.50
N MET A 286 -5.66 -8.89 -9.43
CA MET A 286 -4.78 -9.53 -10.42
C MET A 286 -4.13 -8.52 -11.37
N ALA A 287 -4.66 -7.29 -11.51
CA ALA A 287 -4.03 -6.26 -12.32
C ALA A 287 -2.89 -5.51 -11.60
N VAL A 288 -2.56 -5.88 -10.35
CA VAL A 288 -1.48 -5.27 -9.54
C VAL A 288 -0.66 -6.30 -8.76
N ASP A 289 -0.67 -7.56 -9.20
CA ASP A 289 -0.01 -8.67 -8.52
C ASP A 289 1.45 -8.88 -8.95
N GLY A 290 1.93 -8.09 -9.92
CA GLY A 290 3.29 -8.13 -10.45
C GLY A 290 3.52 -9.24 -11.49
N LEU A 291 2.47 -9.94 -11.93
CA LEU A 291 2.53 -11.05 -12.88
C LEU A 291 2.07 -10.60 -14.27
N VAL A 292 3.03 -10.39 -15.17
CA VAL A 292 2.75 -10.20 -16.60
C VAL A 292 2.59 -11.57 -17.27
N ASP A 293 1.49 -12.25 -16.95
CA ASP A 293 1.11 -13.58 -17.48
C ASP A 293 -0.32 -13.55 -18.03
N ARG A 294 -0.61 -14.32 -19.09
CA ARG A 294 -1.96 -14.41 -19.66
C ARG A 294 -2.93 -15.16 -18.73
N SER A 295 -2.46 -15.91 -17.75
CA SER A 295 -3.33 -16.53 -16.74
C SER A 295 -3.67 -15.61 -15.57
N SER A 296 -2.98 -14.47 -15.40
CA SER A 296 -3.27 -13.49 -14.35
C SER A 296 -3.78 -12.18 -14.97
N TYR A 297 -5.06 -11.89 -14.77
CA TYR A 297 -5.66 -10.65 -15.22
C TYR A 297 -6.94 -10.34 -14.45
N TRP A 298 -7.25 -9.05 -14.33
CA TRP A 298 -8.62 -8.60 -14.08
C TRP A 298 -9.40 -8.63 -15.39
N GLY A 299 -10.61 -9.20 -15.36
CA GLY A 299 -11.51 -9.31 -16.51
C GLY A 299 -12.93 -8.88 -16.16
N ALA A 300 -13.62 -8.19 -17.06
CA ALA A 300 -15.02 -7.77 -16.88
C ALA A 300 -15.75 -7.66 -18.23
N SER A 301 -17.06 -7.94 -18.26
CA SER A 301 -17.86 -7.94 -19.48
C SER A 301 -19.29 -7.46 -19.21
N PRO A 302 -19.94 -6.74 -20.15
CA PRO A 302 -19.40 -6.21 -21.41
C PRO A 302 -18.72 -4.84 -21.21
N TYR A 303 -17.87 -4.39 -22.15
CA TYR A 303 -17.39 -3.00 -22.17
C TYR A 303 -18.55 -1.99 -22.35
N PRO A 304 -18.44 -0.75 -21.81
CA PRO A 304 -17.32 -0.22 -21.04
C PRO A 304 -17.30 -0.67 -19.58
N GLN A 305 -16.11 -0.81 -19.00
CA GLN A 305 -15.89 -1.13 -17.59
C GLN A 305 -14.74 -0.27 -17.04
N TRP A 306 -14.62 -0.14 -15.72
CA TRP A 306 -13.53 0.60 -15.09
C TRP A 306 -12.84 -0.23 -14.02
N TRP A 307 -11.54 0.02 -13.85
CA TRP A 307 -10.69 -0.52 -12.81
C TRP A 307 -9.92 0.63 -12.15
N MET A 308 -9.68 0.55 -10.84
CA MET A 308 -9.00 1.58 -10.06
C MET A 308 -8.12 0.99 -8.96
N VAL A 309 -6.96 1.60 -8.71
CA VAL A 309 -6.08 1.29 -7.57
C VAL A 309 -5.91 2.50 -6.65
N ASP A 310 -5.90 2.25 -5.33
CA ASP A 310 -5.50 3.20 -4.28
C ASP A 310 -4.04 2.91 -3.86
N LEU A 311 -3.13 3.86 -4.13
CA LEU A 311 -1.71 3.75 -3.75
C LEU A 311 -1.49 3.76 -2.23
N GLY A 312 -2.51 4.15 -1.45
CA GLY A 312 -2.54 4.23 0.01
C GLY A 312 -2.19 5.62 0.55
N GLU A 313 -1.39 6.38 -0.19
CA GLU A 313 -0.95 7.74 0.16
C GLU A 313 -0.80 8.59 -1.13
N VAL A 314 -0.76 9.92 -0.97
CA VAL A 314 -0.49 10.81 -2.11
C VAL A 314 0.98 10.66 -2.53
N ARG A 315 1.21 10.31 -3.79
CA ARG A 315 2.54 10.12 -4.38
C ARG A 315 2.70 10.95 -5.63
N ARG A 316 3.90 11.48 -5.82
CA ARG A 316 4.28 12.14 -7.07
C ARG A 316 4.65 11.07 -8.11
N ILE A 317 3.88 10.99 -9.19
CA ILE A 317 4.00 9.99 -10.26
C ILE A 317 4.15 10.67 -11.62
N ASP A 318 4.87 10.03 -12.55
CA ASP A 318 5.10 10.58 -13.91
C ASP A 318 4.90 9.56 -15.04
N ARG A 319 4.69 8.29 -14.71
CA ARG A 319 4.46 7.26 -15.71
C ARG A 319 3.63 6.11 -15.19
N ILE A 320 2.81 5.59 -16.09
CA ILE A 320 1.96 4.42 -15.87
C ILE A 320 2.18 3.46 -17.04
N ARG A 321 2.37 2.18 -16.76
CA ARG A 321 2.38 1.12 -17.77
C ARG A 321 1.08 0.33 -17.67
N VAL A 322 0.34 0.26 -18.76
CA VAL A 322 -0.90 -0.53 -18.86
C VAL A 322 -0.64 -1.74 -19.74
N VAL A 323 -0.70 -2.93 -19.17
CA VAL A 323 -0.61 -4.20 -19.89
C VAL A 323 -2.00 -4.80 -19.97
N THR A 324 -2.55 -4.84 -21.18
CA THR A 324 -3.81 -5.52 -21.49
C THR A 324 -3.53 -6.94 -21.96
N TYR A 325 -4.48 -7.86 -21.82
CA TYR A 325 -4.37 -9.23 -22.34
C TYR A 325 -3.95 -9.26 -23.83
N TRP A 326 -3.15 -10.25 -24.23
CA TRP A 326 -2.69 -10.41 -25.61
C TRP A 326 -2.85 -11.84 -26.14
N ASP A 327 -3.22 -11.94 -27.41
CA ASP A 327 -3.34 -13.20 -28.17
C ASP A 327 -2.67 -13.13 -29.56
N GLY A 328 -1.93 -12.05 -29.83
CA GLY A 328 -1.24 -11.80 -31.09
C GLY A 328 -2.01 -10.96 -32.12
N ALA A 329 -3.31 -10.74 -31.93
CA ALA A 329 -4.16 -9.96 -32.84
C ALA A 329 -4.98 -8.86 -32.15
N ARG A 330 -5.34 -9.07 -30.88
CA ARG A 330 -6.24 -8.20 -30.12
C ARG A 330 -5.65 -6.82 -29.81
N PHE A 331 -6.51 -5.81 -29.75
CA PHE A 331 -6.21 -4.49 -29.19
C PHE A 331 -7.37 -4.00 -28.31
N TYR A 332 -7.06 -3.06 -27.41
CA TYR A 332 -8.02 -2.44 -26.52
C TYR A 332 -8.01 -0.92 -26.68
N ARG A 333 -9.15 -0.29 -26.37
CA ARG A 333 -9.28 1.16 -26.23
C ARG A 333 -9.62 1.49 -24.79
N TYR A 334 -8.96 2.51 -24.24
CA TYR A 334 -9.14 2.89 -22.84
C TYR A 334 -8.71 4.33 -22.58
N ARG A 335 -9.00 4.82 -21.38
CA ARG A 335 -8.48 6.09 -20.85
C ARG A 335 -7.89 5.88 -19.47
N VAL A 336 -6.82 6.60 -19.16
CA VAL A 336 -6.17 6.55 -17.85
C VAL A 336 -6.35 7.89 -17.15
N TYR A 337 -6.89 7.84 -15.94
CA TYR A 337 -7.13 8.98 -15.08
C TYR A 337 -6.37 8.85 -13.76
N ILE A 338 -6.04 9.99 -13.15
CA ILE A 338 -5.45 10.06 -11.82
C ILE A 338 -6.21 11.04 -10.93
N SER A 339 -6.17 10.82 -9.62
CA SER A 339 -6.84 11.67 -8.63
C SER A 339 -6.10 11.67 -7.29
N LYS A 340 -6.19 12.77 -6.54
CA LYS A 340 -5.76 12.84 -5.12
C LYS A 340 -6.84 12.40 -4.14
N ASP A 341 -8.12 12.62 -4.49
CA ASP A 341 -9.27 12.52 -3.60
C ASP A 341 -10.28 11.43 -4.00
N GLY A 342 -10.08 10.79 -5.16
CA GLY A 342 -10.97 9.78 -5.72
C GLY A 342 -12.26 10.34 -6.32
N ARG A 343 -12.44 11.67 -6.30
CA ARG A 343 -13.66 12.37 -6.75
C ARG A 343 -13.38 13.20 -7.99
N LYS A 344 -12.32 14.00 -7.99
CA LYS A 344 -11.88 14.83 -9.11
C LYS A 344 -10.81 14.09 -9.91
N TRP A 345 -11.08 13.85 -11.18
CA TRP A 345 -10.23 13.03 -12.05
C TRP A 345 -9.56 13.86 -13.13
N ARG A 346 -8.27 13.61 -13.35
CA ARG A 346 -7.49 14.19 -14.45
C ARG A 346 -7.10 13.11 -15.43
N LEU A 347 -7.41 13.31 -16.72
CA LEU A 347 -6.96 12.43 -17.80
C LEU A 347 -5.44 12.59 -18.02
N VAL A 348 -4.71 11.48 -18.07
CA VAL A 348 -3.27 11.45 -18.35
C VAL A 348 -2.88 10.59 -19.56
N ALA A 349 -3.79 9.73 -20.04
CA ALA A 349 -3.63 9.04 -21.32
C ALA A 349 -4.99 8.79 -21.96
N ASP A 350 -5.11 9.10 -23.26
CA ASP A 350 -6.28 8.79 -24.07
C ASP A 350 -5.93 7.80 -25.19
N MET A 351 -6.36 6.55 -25.00
CA MET A 351 -6.23 5.44 -25.96
C MET A 351 -7.60 5.07 -26.54
N SER A 352 -8.58 5.98 -26.53
CA SER A 352 -9.95 5.75 -27.01
C SER A 352 -10.06 5.44 -28.50
N ARG A 353 -9.01 5.75 -29.28
CA ARG A 353 -8.91 5.43 -30.72
C ARG A 353 -7.81 4.41 -31.03
N ASN A 354 -7.24 3.76 -30.01
CA ASN A 354 -6.15 2.81 -30.21
C ASN A 354 -6.57 1.64 -31.12
N GLN A 355 -5.62 1.24 -31.98
CA GLN A 355 -5.68 0.05 -32.84
C GLN A 355 -4.38 -0.77 -32.76
N ARG A 356 -3.41 -0.36 -31.93
CA ARG A 356 -2.15 -1.09 -31.74
C ARG A 356 -2.41 -2.37 -30.98
N ARG A 357 -1.90 -3.48 -31.51
CA ARG A 357 -2.00 -4.81 -30.89
C ARG A 357 -1.42 -4.80 -29.47
N SER A 358 -2.06 -5.55 -28.59
CA SER A 358 -1.62 -5.76 -27.22
C SER A 358 -0.46 -6.75 -27.19
N THR A 359 0.54 -6.47 -26.36
CA THR A 359 1.73 -7.32 -26.17
C THR A 359 2.11 -7.35 -24.68
N PRO A 360 2.96 -8.31 -24.24
CA PRO A 360 3.46 -8.34 -22.86
C PRO A 360 4.18 -7.04 -22.43
N GLU A 361 4.75 -6.29 -23.38
CA GLU A 361 5.39 -4.99 -23.13
C GLU A 361 4.37 -3.94 -22.67
N GLY A 362 3.10 -4.07 -23.06
CA GLY A 362 2.05 -3.11 -22.76
C GLY A 362 2.32 -1.72 -23.32
N PHE A 363 1.59 -0.74 -22.81
CA PHE A 363 1.68 0.65 -23.23
C PHE A 363 2.17 1.53 -22.08
N TRP A 364 3.25 2.26 -22.33
CA TRP A 364 3.78 3.25 -21.42
C TRP A 364 3.14 4.62 -21.67
N HIS A 365 2.66 5.24 -20.60
CA HIS A 365 2.06 6.56 -20.58
C HIS A 365 2.87 7.45 -19.66
N ALA A 366 3.71 8.31 -20.23
CA ALA A 366 4.47 9.30 -19.48
C ALA A 366 3.75 10.66 -19.51
N PHE A 367 3.80 11.38 -18.40
CA PHE A 367 3.15 12.69 -18.24
C PHE A 367 3.93 13.55 -17.24
N PRO A 368 3.75 14.89 -17.25
CA PRO A 368 4.40 15.75 -16.26
C PRO A 368 4.11 15.28 -14.83
N PRO A 369 5.12 15.26 -13.92
CA PRO A 369 4.94 14.76 -12.57
C PRO A 369 3.74 15.38 -11.85
N VAL A 370 2.85 14.54 -11.34
CA VAL A 370 1.63 14.93 -10.64
C VAL A 370 1.50 14.18 -9.33
N GLU A 371 0.98 14.87 -8.31
CA GLU A 371 0.51 14.23 -7.10
C GLU A 371 -0.81 13.48 -7.33
N ALA A 372 -0.80 12.17 -7.07
CA ALA A 372 -1.97 11.31 -7.15
C ALA A 372 -1.93 10.25 -6.05
N ARG A 373 -3.12 9.83 -5.60
CA ARG A 373 -3.32 8.66 -4.73
C ARG A 373 -4.07 7.55 -5.47
N PHE A 374 -4.96 7.91 -6.40
CA PHE A 374 -5.77 6.98 -7.16
C PHE A 374 -5.40 7.00 -8.64
N VAL A 375 -5.35 5.83 -9.25
CA VAL A 375 -5.23 5.65 -10.70
C VAL A 375 -6.41 4.83 -11.19
N LYS A 376 -7.11 5.29 -12.23
CA LYS A 376 -8.28 4.63 -12.81
C LYS A 376 -8.06 4.38 -14.31
N VAL A 377 -8.33 3.18 -14.77
CA VAL A 377 -8.36 2.80 -16.18
C VAL A 377 -9.81 2.55 -16.58
N GLU A 378 -10.31 3.36 -17.51
CA GLU A 378 -11.63 3.21 -18.12
C GLU A 378 -11.47 2.44 -19.43
N MET A 379 -11.87 1.17 -19.44
CA MET A 379 -11.78 0.27 -20.59
C MET A 379 -13.01 0.44 -21.48
N LEU A 380 -12.81 0.92 -22.70
CA LEU A 380 -13.88 1.34 -23.60
C LEU A 380 -14.25 0.30 -24.65
N TYR A 381 -13.30 -0.56 -25.06
CA TYR A 381 -13.50 -1.51 -26.14
C TYR A 381 -12.43 -2.61 -26.14
N ASN A 382 -12.80 -3.79 -26.63
CA ASN A 382 -11.92 -4.90 -27.01
C ASN A 382 -12.26 -5.35 -28.44
N SER A 383 -11.24 -5.56 -29.28
CA SER A 383 -11.40 -5.97 -30.68
C SER A 383 -11.81 -7.44 -30.88
N ALA A 384 -11.65 -8.30 -29.89
CA ALA A 384 -11.90 -9.74 -30.04
C ALA A 384 -13.27 -10.19 -29.53
N ASN A 385 -13.76 -9.60 -28.43
CA ASN A 385 -15.03 -9.96 -27.80
C ASN A 385 -15.51 -8.83 -26.86
N PRO A 386 -16.71 -8.92 -26.26
CA PRO A 386 -17.23 -7.89 -25.35
C PRO A 386 -16.46 -7.70 -24.03
N GLY A 387 -15.61 -8.66 -23.62
CA GLY A 387 -14.90 -8.60 -22.34
C GLY A 387 -13.66 -7.70 -22.39
N VAL A 388 -13.38 -6.95 -21.34
CA VAL A 388 -12.18 -6.11 -21.18
C VAL A 388 -11.26 -6.67 -20.11
N HIS A 389 -9.95 -6.57 -20.35
CA HIS A 389 -8.97 -7.32 -19.58
C HIS A 389 -7.71 -6.46 -19.32
N LEU A 390 -7.29 -6.39 -18.07
CA LEU A 390 -6.01 -5.80 -17.65
C LEU A 390 -5.18 -6.89 -16.98
N VAL A 391 -4.02 -7.19 -17.57
CA VAL A 391 -3.03 -8.10 -16.99
C VAL A 391 -2.27 -7.39 -15.88
N GLU A 392 -1.83 -6.15 -16.11
CA GLU A 392 -1.07 -5.42 -15.10
C GLU A 392 -1.16 -3.90 -15.32
N VAL A 393 -1.26 -3.12 -14.23
CA VAL A 393 -1.20 -1.66 -14.22
C VAL A 393 -0.11 -1.20 -13.25
N MET A 394 1.06 -0.90 -13.80
CA MET A 394 2.20 -0.44 -13.00
C MET A 394 2.23 1.07 -12.95
N VAL A 395 2.27 1.63 -11.74
CA VAL A 395 2.41 3.09 -11.51
C VAL A 395 3.82 3.35 -11.01
N PHE A 396 4.54 4.31 -11.58
CA PHE A 396 5.90 4.62 -11.13
C PHE A 396 6.00 6.05 -10.59
N PRO A 397 6.73 6.25 -9.48
CA PRO A 397 6.93 7.57 -8.92
C PRO A 397 7.86 8.38 -9.82
N SER A 398 7.68 9.69 -9.80
CA SER A 398 8.58 10.60 -10.49
C SER A 398 9.90 10.68 -9.76
N TRP A 399 10.97 10.17 -10.38
CA TRP A 399 12.31 10.23 -9.81
C TRP A 399 13.09 11.42 -10.37
N GLY A 400 12.68 12.66 -10.04
CA GLY A 400 13.47 13.87 -10.32
C GLY A 400 12.82 14.91 -11.25
N SER A 401 13.42 16.09 -11.24
CA SER A 401 12.98 17.32 -11.91
C SER A 401 13.02 17.19 -13.43
N ARG A 402 12.10 17.88 -14.12
CA ARG A 402 12.14 18.03 -15.57
C ARG A 402 13.39 18.84 -15.97
N PRO A 403 14.10 18.51 -17.07
CA PRO A 403 15.20 19.33 -17.59
C PRO A 403 14.83 20.81 -17.69
N ALA A 404 15.72 21.68 -17.21
CA ALA A 404 15.64 23.11 -17.47
C ALA A 404 15.88 23.39 -18.96
N ARG A 405 15.33 24.49 -19.47
CA ARG A 405 15.68 24.96 -20.82
C ARG A 405 17.14 25.44 -20.81
N PRO A 406 17.93 25.14 -21.87
CA PRO A 406 19.26 25.71 -22.02
C PRO A 406 19.25 27.23 -21.82
N PRO A 407 20.24 27.80 -21.10
CA PRO A 407 20.36 29.23 -20.94
C PRO A 407 20.70 29.91 -22.28
N GLY A 408 20.39 31.21 -22.39
CA GLY A 408 20.71 31.98 -23.60
C GLY A 408 22.21 32.21 -23.78
N ARG A 409 22.98 32.15 -22.68
CA ARG A 409 24.44 32.17 -22.66
C ARG A 409 24.93 31.24 -21.54
N SER A 410 25.96 30.45 -21.84
CA SER A 410 26.63 29.58 -20.87
C SER A 410 28.13 29.56 -21.07
N ARG A 411 28.85 29.11 -20.05
CA ARG A 411 30.30 28.87 -20.10
C ARG A 411 30.69 27.73 -19.16
N VAL A 412 31.80 27.08 -19.47
CA VAL A 412 32.43 26.13 -18.54
C VAL A 412 32.99 26.91 -17.37
N VAL A 413 32.51 26.60 -16.16
CA VAL A 413 32.85 27.30 -14.91
C VAL A 413 33.76 26.48 -14.01
N TRP A 414 33.92 25.19 -14.27
CA TRP A 414 34.81 24.31 -13.53
C TRP A 414 35.35 23.19 -14.42
N ARG A 415 36.62 22.83 -14.20
CA ARG A 415 37.29 21.71 -14.88
C ARG A 415 37.99 20.82 -13.85
N ALA A 416 37.81 19.51 -13.99
CA ALA A 416 38.46 18.53 -13.13
C ALA A 416 39.98 18.68 -13.11
N ARG A 417 40.60 18.98 -14.27
CA ARG A 417 42.05 19.20 -14.39
C ARG A 417 42.57 20.29 -13.45
N GLU A 418 41.84 21.39 -13.31
CA GLU A 418 42.28 22.56 -12.55
C GLU A 418 42.30 22.27 -11.05
N GLN A 419 41.27 21.57 -10.57
CA GLN A 419 41.19 21.12 -9.18
C GLN A 419 42.12 19.94 -8.89
N ALA A 420 42.26 19.01 -9.85
CA ALA A 420 43.10 17.83 -9.69
C ALA A 420 44.60 18.15 -9.72
N GLY A 421 45.00 19.17 -10.49
CA GLY A 421 46.39 19.51 -10.72
C GLY A 421 47.14 18.53 -11.64
N ALA A 422 46.45 17.55 -12.22
CA ALA A 422 47.01 16.54 -13.11
C ALA A 422 46.05 16.16 -14.24
N GLY A 423 46.60 15.55 -15.30
CA GLY A 423 45.83 15.01 -16.42
C GLY A 423 45.09 13.71 -16.05
N PRO A 424 44.08 13.31 -16.84
CA PRO A 424 43.34 12.10 -16.57
C PRO A 424 44.17 10.85 -16.89
N ILE A 425 43.98 9.79 -16.10
CA ILE A 425 44.55 8.46 -16.30
C ILE A 425 43.44 7.53 -16.79
N ASN A 426 43.68 6.81 -17.88
CA ASN A 426 42.73 5.80 -18.38
C ASN A 426 42.78 4.54 -17.50
N VAL A 427 41.61 4.04 -17.11
CA VAL A 427 41.44 2.82 -16.32
C VAL A 427 40.61 1.82 -17.12
N PRO A 428 41.26 0.87 -17.82
CA PRO A 428 40.64 -0.17 -18.65
C PRO A 428 39.59 -1.04 -17.96
N SER A 429 39.86 -1.40 -16.70
CA SER A 429 39.14 -2.46 -15.98
C SER A 429 38.57 -1.94 -14.67
N TRP A 430 37.68 -0.95 -14.78
CA TRP A 430 36.97 -0.38 -13.64
C TRP A 430 35.89 -1.35 -13.14
N ASN A 431 36.17 -2.03 -12.02
CA ASN A 431 35.33 -3.11 -11.49
C ASN A 431 34.29 -2.66 -10.45
N PHE A 432 34.22 -1.35 -10.15
CA PHE A 432 33.30 -0.81 -9.16
C PHE A 432 31.94 -0.43 -9.78
N VAL A 433 30.87 -0.88 -9.11
CA VAL A 433 29.47 -0.55 -9.38
C VAL A 433 28.90 -0.07 -8.05
N GLY A 434 28.38 1.15 -8.00
CA GLY A 434 28.02 1.77 -6.74
C GLY A 434 27.83 3.27 -6.84
N ALA A 435 27.47 3.88 -5.72
CA ALA A 435 27.35 5.32 -5.61
C ALA A 435 28.74 5.96 -5.39
N GLU A 436 28.98 7.06 -6.09
CA GLU A 436 30.17 7.89 -5.98
C GLU A 436 29.74 9.31 -5.61
N ARG A 437 30.63 10.02 -4.91
CA ARG A 437 30.44 11.43 -4.56
C ARG A 437 31.72 12.21 -4.78
N ILE A 438 31.63 13.33 -5.48
CA ILE A 438 32.72 14.26 -5.77
C ILE A 438 32.41 15.58 -5.06
N VAL A 439 33.43 16.20 -4.46
CA VAL A 439 33.35 17.58 -3.99
C VAL A 439 33.96 18.52 -5.03
N ILE A 440 33.21 19.53 -5.42
CA ILE A 440 33.62 20.64 -6.28
C ILE A 440 34.02 21.78 -5.34
N GLU A 441 35.31 22.09 -5.29
CA GLU A 441 35.80 23.12 -4.39
C GLU A 441 35.57 24.51 -5.03
N GLY A 442 34.90 25.39 -4.30
CA GLY A 442 34.47 26.70 -4.77
C GLY A 442 35.62 27.61 -5.24
N ARG A 443 36.83 27.39 -4.72
CA ARG A 443 38.05 28.11 -5.15
C ARG A 443 38.48 27.82 -6.59
N PHE A 444 38.10 26.66 -7.13
CA PHE A 444 38.37 26.30 -8.53
C PHE A 444 37.19 26.63 -9.45
N LEU A 445 36.08 27.14 -8.92
CA LEU A 445 34.94 27.60 -9.69
C LEU A 445 35.21 29.01 -10.25
N LYS A 446 35.38 29.14 -11.56
CA LYS A 446 35.72 30.41 -12.25
C LYS A 446 34.50 31.26 -12.63
N GLY A 447 33.30 30.85 -12.23
CA GLY A 447 32.05 31.57 -12.51
C GLY A 447 30.84 30.83 -11.92
N GLY A 448 29.67 31.46 -11.98
CA GLY A 448 28.40 30.88 -11.51
C GLY A 448 27.29 30.99 -12.54
N GLY A 449 26.09 30.58 -12.14
CA GLY A 449 24.86 30.69 -12.93
C GLY A 449 23.68 29.99 -12.25
N LYS A 450 22.47 30.24 -12.74
CA LYS A 450 21.22 29.65 -12.19
C LYS A 450 20.86 28.31 -12.79
N LYS A 451 21.53 27.91 -13.88
CA LYS A 451 21.37 26.61 -14.51
C LYS A 451 22.71 25.95 -14.66
N VAL A 452 22.75 24.64 -14.46
CA VAL A 452 23.97 23.85 -14.56
C VAL A 452 23.77 22.58 -15.36
N ARG A 453 24.85 22.07 -15.94
CA ARG A 453 24.97 20.69 -16.43
C ARG A 453 26.39 20.17 -16.24
N LEU A 454 26.53 18.86 -16.15
CA LEU A 454 27.79 18.17 -15.86
C LEU A 454 28.21 17.31 -17.05
N LYS A 455 29.51 17.26 -17.35
CA LYS A 455 30.07 16.38 -18.37
C LYS A 455 30.70 15.14 -17.77
N PHE A 456 30.18 13.97 -18.11
CA PHE A 456 30.76 12.67 -17.79
C PHE A 456 31.62 12.15 -18.94
N VAL A 457 32.72 11.48 -18.62
CA VAL A 457 33.68 10.91 -19.59
C VAL A 457 34.01 9.45 -19.25
N ALA A 458 34.05 8.58 -20.26
CA ALA A 458 34.40 7.18 -20.09
C ALA A 458 35.86 6.91 -20.47
N GLY A 459 36.39 5.77 -20.00
CA GLY A 459 37.67 5.23 -20.46
C GLY A 459 37.57 4.66 -21.87
N ARG A 460 38.71 4.36 -22.49
CA ARG A 460 38.80 4.05 -23.93
C ARG A 460 38.30 2.67 -24.35
N GLU A 461 38.12 1.72 -23.42
CA GLU A 461 37.96 0.31 -23.78
C GLU A 461 36.51 -0.20 -23.72
N ARG A 462 35.76 0.25 -22.72
CA ARG A 462 34.39 -0.21 -22.45
C ARG A 462 33.51 0.96 -22.01
N PRO A 463 32.24 1.00 -22.46
CA PRO A 463 31.30 2.00 -22.00
C PRO A 463 31.03 1.86 -20.50
N ILE A 464 30.50 2.93 -19.91
CA ILE A 464 30.00 2.92 -18.53
C ILE A 464 28.57 3.40 -18.51
N VAL A 465 27.75 2.85 -17.62
CA VAL A 465 26.39 3.36 -17.38
C VAL A 465 26.43 4.19 -16.12
N VAL A 466 26.12 5.48 -16.24
CA VAL A 466 26.06 6.43 -15.12
C VAL A 466 24.65 6.96 -14.96
N GLY A 467 24.23 7.22 -13.74
CA GLY A 467 22.90 7.79 -13.49
C GLY A 467 22.66 8.12 -12.03
N ASN A 468 21.42 8.44 -11.69
CA ASN A 468 21.04 8.98 -10.39
C ASN A 468 21.96 10.15 -9.97
N VAL A 469 22.23 11.05 -10.92
CA VAL A 469 23.13 12.17 -10.68
C VAL A 469 22.40 13.25 -9.89
N SER A 470 23.05 13.84 -8.90
CA SER A 470 22.60 15.02 -8.20
C SER A 470 23.74 15.97 -7.90
N ILE A 471 23.43 17.26 -7.81
CA ILE A 471 24.29 18.32 -7.30
C ILE A 471 23.63 18.96 -6.08
N ALA A 472 24.40 19.28 -5.06
CA ALA A 472 23.92 19.88 -3.81
C ALA A 472 24.97 20.81 -3.21
N ARG A 473 24.55 21.72 -2.32
CA ARG A 473 25.46 22.51 -1.49
C ARG A 473 26.02 21.62 -0.38
N VAL A 474 27.33 21.73 -0.13
CA VAL A 474 27.94 21.09 1.05
C VAL A 474 27.41 21.77 2.30
N ASP A 475 27.12 20.99 3.34
CA ASP A 475 26.71 21.51 4.63
C ASP A 475 27.91 22.18 5.34
N PRO A 476 27.84 23.48 5.70
CA PRO A 476 28.95 24.15 6.36
C PRO A 476 29.18 23.71 7.81
N GLU A 477 28.14 23.22 8.49
CA GLU A 477 28.21 22.75 9.89
C GLU A 477 28.69 21.29 9.96
N SER A 478 28.35 20.52 8.94
CA SER A 478 28.88 19.19 8.70
C SER A 478 29.44 19.16 7.27
N PRO A 479 30.72 19.53 7.05
CA PRO A 479 31.38 19.47 5.72
C PRO A 479 31.40 18.05 5.13
N CYS A 480 30.91 17.12 5.92
CA CYS A 480 30.66 15.75 5.60
C CYS A 480 29.32 15.47 4.89
N ASP A 481 28.34 16.35 4.97
CA ASP A 481 27.02 16.13 4.43
C ASP A 481 26.66 17.20 3.39
N VAL A 482 25.49 17.06 2.80
CA VAL A 482 24.89 18.05 1.92
C VAL A 482 23.70 18.66 2.62
N LEU A 483 23.44 19.95 2.37
CA LEU A 483 22.21 20.57 2.85
C LEU A 483 21.03 19.87 2.18
N GLU A 484 20.22 19.13 2.95
CA GLU A 484 19.16 18.24 2.44
C GLU A 484 18.18 18.95 1.49
N GLY A 485 17.86 20.21 1.78
CA GLY A 485 17.00 21.05 0.93
C GLY A 485 17.64 21.60 -0.35
N SER A 486 18.94 21.40 -0.56
CA SER A 486 19.69 21.92 -1.72
C SER A 486 19.89 20.89 -2.84
N ILE A 487 19.46 19.65 -2.64
CA ILE A 487 19.74 18.56 -3.57
C ILE A 487 18.91 18.73 -4.85
N VAL A 488 19.59 18.94 -5.97
CA VAL A 488 19.00 18.98 -7.31
C VAL A 488 19.45 17.77 -8.11
N LYS A 489 18.48 17.02 -8.65
CA LYS A 489 18.75 15.88 -9.54
C LYS A 489 19.04 16.34 -10.95
N LEU A 490 20.02 15.70 -11.56
CA LEU A 490 20.40 15.89 -12.95
C LEU A 490 20.01 14.64 -13.76
N THR A 491 19.59 14.86 -14.99
CA THR A 491 19.10 13.82 -15.91
C THR A 491 19.92 13.85 -17.19
N PHE A 492 19.66 12.93 -18.11
CA PHE A 492 20.30 12.83 -19.42
C PHE A 492 19.24 12.68 -20.51
N ASP A 493 19.57 13.04 -21.75
CA ASP A 493 18.72 12.73 -22.91
C ASP A 493 17.24 13.14 -22.75
N GLY A 494 16.99 14.32 -22.17
CA GLY A 494 15.64 14.87 -22.01
C GLY A 494 14.88 14.32 -20.79
N GLY A 495 15.56 13.84 -19.75
CA GLY A 495 14.95 13.42 -18.48
C GLY A 495 15.27 11.99 -18.05
N ALA A 496 16.09 11.24 -18.79
CA ALA A 496 16.53 9.91 -18.42
C ALA A 496 17.41 9.95 -17.16
N PRO A 497 17.16 9.11 -16.14
CA PRO A 497 17.94 9.09 -14.92
C PRO A 497 19.28 8.36 -15.07
N PHE A 498 19.48 7.61 -16.16
CA PHE A 498 20.69 6.89 -16.49
C PHE A 498 21.01 7.09 -17.98
N THR A 499 22.29 7.04 -18.30
CA THR A 499 22.80 7.04 -19.66
C THR A 499 23.99 6.11 -19.75
N GLU A 500 24.20 5.52 -20.92
CA GLU A 500 25.50 4.99 -21.28
C GLU A 500 26.40 6.15 -21.72
N VAL A 501 27.65 6.14 -21.25
CA VAL A 501 28.75 6.95 -21.78
C VAL A 501 29.59 6.01 -22.63
N PRO A 502 29.64 6.20 -23.97
CA PRO A 502 30.38 5.32 -24.87
C PRO A 502 31.87 5.24 -24.53
N ALA A 503 32.53 4.12 -24.84
CA ALA A 503 33.97 3.98 -24.65
C ALA A 503 34.75 5.10 -25.38
N GLY A 504 35.63 5.80 -24.66
CA GLY A 504 36.38 6.96 -25.12
C GLY A 504 35.54 8.21 -25.38
N GLY A 505 34.23 8.14 -25.10
CA GLY A 505 33.26 9.19 -25.34
C GLY A 505 32.92 10.02 -24.11
N GLU A 506 32.05 11.00 -24.32
CA GLU A 506 31.53 11.89 -23.30
C GLU A 506 30.01 11.99 -23.36
N LYS A 507 29.40 12.38 -22.23
CA LYS A 507 27.97 12.64 -22.13
C LYS A 507 27.70 13.79 -21.18
N TRP A 508 26.86 14.72 -21.62
CA TRP A 508 26.37 15.82 -20.80
C TRP A 508 25.06 15.44 -20.13
N THR A 509 24.89 15.84 -18.87
CA THR A 509 23.55 15.90 -18.28
C THR A 509 22.72 16.93 -19.03
N ASP A 510 21.40 16.76 -18.96
CA ASP A 510 20.46 17.84 -19.21
C ASP A 510 20.74 19.04 -18.29
N TRP A 511 20.30 20.22 -18.72
CA TRP A 511 20.31 21.41 -17.88
C TRP A 511 19.36 21.23 -16.70
N ALA A 512 19.74 21.73 -15.53
CA ALA A 512 18.87 21.83 -14.36
C ALA A 512 18.98 23.20 -13.70
N GLU A 513 17.89 23.66 -13.07
CA GLU A 513 17.91 24.86 -12.24
C GLU A 513 18.70 24.57 -10.96
N PHE A 514 19.82 25.26 -10.78
CA PHE A 514 20.69 25.19 -9.61
C PHE A 514 21.52 26.47 -9.53
N ASP A 515 21.39 27.19 -8.42
CA ASP A 515 22.11 28.45 -8.16
C ASP A 515 23.55 28.14 -7.70
N LEU A 516 24.46 28.14 -8.68
CA LEU A 516 25.88 27.87 -8.53
C LEU A 516 26.67 29.17 -8.38
N LYS A 517 27.48 29.29 -7.34
CA LYS A 517 28.21 30.50 -6.95
C LYS A 517 29.70 30.23 -6.74
N PRO A 518 30.59 31.11 -7.25
CA PRO A 518 32.01 31.05 -6.91
C PRO A 518 32.26 31.14 -5.41
N GLY A 519 33.26 30.40 -4.92
CA GLY A 519 33.66 30.42 -3.51
C GLY A 519 32.87 29.47 -2.59
N GLU A 520 31.76 28.87 -3.05
CA GLU A 520 31.03 27.83 -2.33
C GLU A 520 31.42 26.42 -2.79
N ASP A 521 31.44 25.45 -1.86
CA ASP A 521 31.69 24.05 -2.17
C ASP A 521 30.38 23.31 -2.49
N TYR A 522 30.44 22.43 -3.48
CA TYR A 522 29.30 21.64 -3.94
C TYR A 522 29.62 20.15 -3.96
N ALA A 523 28.63 19.32 -3.71
CA ALA A 523 28.75 17.87 -3.83
C ALA A 523 27.98 17.38 -5.05
N VAL A 524 28.65 16.61 -5.91
CA VAL A 524 28.02 15.83 -6.98
C VAL A 524 27.96 14.38 -6.54
N THR A 525 26.77 13.79 -6.48
CA THR A 525 26.58 12.35 -6.22
C THR A 525 26.06 11.68 -7.48
N PHE A 526 26.56 10.49 -7.82
CA PHE A 526 26.09 9.72 -8.98
C PHE A 526 26.26 8.22 -8.73
N TYR A 527 25.67 7.38 -9.57
CA TYR A 527 25.74 5.94 -9.49
C TYR A 527 26.30 5.35 -10.77
N VAL A 528 27.32 4.51 -10.65
CA VAL A 528 27.85 3.69 -11.74
C VAL A 528 27.10 2.35 -11.74
N ALA A 529 26.31 2.09 -12.77
CA ALA A 529 25.39 0.94 -12.85
C ALA A 529 25.97 -0.28 -13.55
N GLN A 530 27.08 -0.14 -14.26
CA GLN A 530 27.71 -1.23 -15.02
C GLN A 530 29.24 -1.11 -14.96
N ARG A 531 29.92 -2.25 -14.79
CA ARG A 531 31.39 -2.34 -14.88
C ARG A 531 31.86 -1.97 -16.28
N GLY A 532 32.94 -1.21 -16.38
CA GLY A 532 33.41 -0.69 -17.66
C GLY A 532 34.83 -0.13 -17.57
N SER A 533 35.15 0.83 -18.44
CA SER A 533 36.41 1.57 -18.37
C SER A 533 36.15 3.03 -18.05
N THR A 534 37.02 3.67 -17.27
CA THR A 534 36.84 5.07 -16.86
C THR A 534 38.10 5.89 -17.04
N VAL A 535 38.01 7.21 -16.88
CA VAL A 535 39.15 8.10 -16.71
C VAL A 535 39.17 8.69 -15.30
N LEU A 536 40.34 8.72 -14.68
CA LEU A 536 40.52 9.25 -13.33
C LEU A 536 41.35 10.52 -13.35
N TRP A 537 40.94 11.55 -12.62
CA TRP A 537 41.73 12.78 -12.47
C TRP A 537 42.36 12.79 -11.07
N PRO A 538 43.64 12.41 -10.92
CA PRO A 538 44.26 12.26 -9.61
C PRO A 538 44.63 13.61 -9.00
N SER A 539 44.54 13.72 -7.67
CA SER A 539 45.08 14.86 -6.90
C SER A 539 45.97 14.38 -5.76
N GLY A 540 47.03 15.13 -5.44
CA GLY A 540 47.96 14.82 -4.35
C GLY A 540 47.34 14.85 -2.94
N LYS A 541 46.10 15.34 -2.81
CA LYS A 541 45.34 15.37 -1.55
C LYS A 541 44.35 14.19 -1.41
N VAL A 542 44.36 13.24 -2.34
CA VAL A 542 43.40 12.11 -2.39
C VAL A 542 43.96 10.89 -1.64
N LYS A 543 43.15 10.25 -0.80
CA LYS A 543 43.39 8.86 -0.36
C LYS A 543 42.65 7.89 -1.28
N ARG A 544 43.37 6.95 -1.89
CA ARG A 544 42.81 5.87 -2.72
C ARG A 544 42.28 4.76 -1.83
N PHE A 545 41.04 4.31 -2.03
CA PHE A 545 40.58 2.98 -1.61
C PHE A 545 40.63 2.04 -2.81
N GLU A 546 41.83 1.86 -3.36
CA GLU A 546 42.16 0.75 -4.24
C GLU A 546 43.51 0.22 -3.78
N SER A 547 43.54 -1.00 -3.24
CA SER A 547 44.80 -1.70 -3.03
C SER A 547 45.49 -1.87 -4.37
N ALA A 548 46.81 -1.69 -4.40
CA ALA A 548 47.58 -2.06 -5.58
C ALA A 548 47.46 -3.59 -5.76
N HIS A 549 46.87 -4.04 -6.88
CA HIS A 549 46.84 -5.41 -7.43
C HIS A 549 45.65 -6.36 -7.09
N PRO A 550 45.39 -7.40 -7.92
CA PRO A 550 44.07 -7.72 -8.49
C PRO A 550 43.28 -8.80 -7.71
N GLY A 551 41.95 -8.66 -7.69
CA GLY A 551 41.03 -9.63 -7.05
C GLY A 551 40.15 -9.06 -5.93
N ALA A 552 39.87 -7.76 -5.97
CA ALA A 552 39.21 -7.00 -4.91
C ALA A 552 37.97 -7.66 -4.28
N VAL A 553 38.03 -7.91 -2.97
CA VAL A 553 36.87 -7.88 -2.06
C VAL A 553 37.35 -7.37 -0.69
N GLU A 554 36.94 -6.15 -0.35
CA GLU A 554 36.34 -5.72 0.93
C GLU A 554 36.30 -4.18 0.97
N THR A 555 35.10 -3.62 1.08
CA THR A 555 34.90 -2.16 1.28
C THR A 555 34.15 -1.93 2.58
N ALA A 556 34.64 -1.00 3.41
CA ALA A 556 34.00 -0.59 4.67
C ALA A 556 32.61 0.05 4.45
N LYS A 557 31.78 0.06 5.51
CA LYS A 557 30.45 0.69 5.51
C LYS A 557 30.58 2.22 5.50
N TRP A 558 29.78 2.87 4.66
CA TRP A 558 29.74 4.33 4.47
C TRP A 558 29.54 5.16 5.76
N SER A 559 28.94 4.58 6.80
CA SER A 559 28.69 5.21 8.10
C SER A 559 29.96 5.48 8.93
N GLU A 560 31.10 4.94 8.52
CA GLU A 560 32.36 5.00 9.28
C GLU A 560 33.37 5.99 8.67
N ILE A 561 32.96 6.77 7.66
CA ILE A 561 33.85 7.63 6.86
C ILE A 561 33.47 9.11 7.04
N PRO A 562 34.35 9.96 7.63
CA PRO A 562 34.13 11.40 7.74
C PRO A 562 34.28 12.07 6.37
N HIS A 563 33.18 12.53 5.79
CA HIS A 563 33.07 13.06 4.43
C HIS A 563 33.70 14.47 4.19
N ALA A 564 34.31 15.12 5.18
CA ALA A 564 35.14 16.33 5.02
C ALA A 564 36.50 16.05 4.33
N LYS A 565 36.71 14.81 3.91
CA LYS A 565 37.84 14.37 3.11
C LYS A 565 37.29 13.92 1.76
N THR A 566 37.81 14.50 0.67
CA THR A 566 37.51 14.04 -0.69
C THR A 566 37.89 12.57 -0.83
N TYR A 567 36.88 11.73 -1.02
CA TYR A 567 37.04 10.37 -1.52
C TYR A 567 36.58 10.38 -2.97
N ASN A 568 37.46 9.95 -3.87
CA ASN A 568 37.14 9.45 -5.22
C ASN A 568 36.94 10.43 -6.40
N LEU A 569 37.86 10.29 -7.37
CA LEU A 569 37.58 10.00 -8.79
C LEU A 569 36.57 10.88 -9.53
N TYR A 570 37.09 11.81 -10.33
CA TYR A 570 36.27 12.66 -11.19
C TYR A 570 35.81 11.94 -12.46
N PHE A 571 34.65 11.26 -12.41
CA PHE A 571 33.94 10.90 -13.65
C PHE A 571 33.39 12.14 -14.36
N VAL A 572 33.17 13.21 -13.59
CA VAL A 572 32.77 14.53 -14.07
C VAL A 572 34.02 15.30 -14.47
N SER A 573 34.13 15.65 -15.74
CA SER A 573 35.27 16.40 -16.28
C SER A 573 35.04 17.92 -16.26
N GLU A 574 33.81 18.37 -16.45
CA GLU A 574 33.45 19.79 -16.56
C GLU A 574 32.08 20.08 -15.96
N ILE A 575 31.92 21.31 -15.46
CA ILE A 575 30.63 21.91 -15.12
C ILE A 575 30.43 23.13 -16.00
N GLU A 576 29.27 23.18 -16.66
CA GLU A 576 28.83 24.34 -17.40
C GLU A 576 27.69 25.03 -16.64
N ALA A 577 27.74 26.36 -16.58
CA ALA A 577 26.70 27.16 -15.96
C ALA A 577 26.27 28.32 -16.86
N GLY A 578 25.01 28.75 -16.72
CA GLY A 578 24.45 29.90 -17.43
C GLY A 578 23.23 30.50 -16.72
N GLU A 579 22.78 31.64 -17.23
CA GLU A 579 21.60 32.40 -16.74
C GLU A 579 20.31 32.03 -17.48
#